data_AF-A0A2V9X9P4-F1
#
_entry.id   AF-A0A2V9X9P4-F1
#
_cell.length_a   1.000
_cell.length_b   1.000
_cell.length_c   1.000
_cell.angle_alpha   90.00
_cell.angle_beta   90.00
_cell.angle_gamma   90.00
#
_symmetry.space_group_name_H-M   'P 1'
#
loop_
_entity.id
_entity.type
_entity.pdbx_description
1 polymer ?
#
loop_
_entity_poly.entity_id
_entity_poly.type
_entity_poly.pdbx_seq_one_letter_code
_entity_poly.pdbx_strand_id
1 'polypeptide(L)' 'MTVTAALLLASLAREPVVTAPPDEPDRLLTTEETAKRLGVTIAWMHRHGHELPFRVSLSRKAPRYRESGLRKYVAVKRP' A
#
# COMPACT_ATOMS: atom_id res chain seq x y z
N MET A 1 27.49 46.43 -20.20
CA MET A 1 27.51 44.99 -20.50
C MET A 1 26.87 44.26 -19.34
N THR A 2 25.69 43.70 -19.58
CA THR A 2 25.01 42.66 -18.77
C THR A 2 25.99 41.48 -18.56
N VAL A 3 25.98 40.66 -17.49
CA VAL A 3 24.90 39.78 -17.01
C VAL A 3 25.24 39.32 -15.57
N THR A 4 24.34 39.62 -14.63
CA THR A 4 23.75 38.75 -13.61
C THR A 4 24.64 37.83 -12.75
N ALA A 5 24.89 38.26 -11.51
CA ALA A 5 25.13 37.36 -10.38
C ALA A 5 23.81 36.67 -10.00
N ALA A 6 23.54 35.51 -10.60
CA ALA A 6 22.35 34.71 -10.31
C ALA A 6 22.68 33.62 -9.28
N LEU A 7 22.43 33.99 -8.01
CA LEU A 7 21.91 33.13 -6.95
C LEU A 7 22.33 31.65 -6.96
N LEU A 8 23.41 31.40 -6.23
CA LEU A 8 23.83 30.11 -5.68
C LEU A 8 22.87 29.62 -4.55
N LEU A 9 21.54 29.74 -4.72
CA LEU A 9 20.55 29.63 -3.64
C LEU A 9 19.25 28.94 -4.06
N ALA A 10 19.33 27.75 -4.64
CA ALA A 10 18.21 26.82 -4.60
C ALA A 10 18.74 25.40 -4.45
N SER A 11 19.34 25.16 -3.29
CA SER A 11 19.31 23.86 -2.61
C SER A 11 17.84 23.49 -2.32
N LEU A 12 17.06 23.30 -3.38
CA LEU A 12 15.76 22.65 -3.32
C LEU A 12 16.09 21.19 -3.12
N ALA A 13 16.14 20.83 -1.83
CA ALA A 13 15.85 19.52 -1.31
C ALA A 13 15.06 18.72 -2.34
N ARG A 14 15.78 17.99 -3.19
CA ARG A 14 15.21 16.93 -3.98
C ARG A 14 14.83 15.94 -2.90
N GLU A 15 13.57 16.00 -2.47
CA GLU A 15 12.98 14.97 -1.62
C GLU A 15 13.46 13.64 -2.20
N PRO A 16 13.96 12.70 -1.37
CA PRO A 16 14.23 11.38 -1.88
C PRO A 16 12.88 10.93 -2.44
N VAL A 17 12.79 10.89 -3.77
CA VAL A 17 11.76 10.14 -4.45
C VAL A 17 11.99 8.75 -3.90
N VAL A 18 11.17 8.37 -2.92
CA VAL A 18 11.04 7.00 -2.48
C VAL A 18 10.41 6.33 -3.70
N THR A 19 11.27 6.01 -4.67
CA THR A 19 10.98 5.05 -5.71
C THR A 19 10.70 3.80 -4.90
N ALA A 20 9.41 3.52 -4.67
CA ALA A 20 8.98 2.27 -4.11
C ALA A 20 9.74 1.18 -4.88
N PRO A 21 10.43 0.26 -4.19
CA PRO A 21 11.30 -0.69 -4.86
C PRO A 21 10.53 -1.41 -5.97
N PRO A 22 11.20 -1.69 -7.10
CA PRO A 22 10.58 -2.30 -8.27
C PRO A 22 9.86 -3.58 -7.85
N ASP A 23 8.59 -3.71 -8.27
CA ASP A 23 7.66 -4.83 -8.12
C ASP A 23 8.32 -6.16 -7.67
N GLU A 24 8.60 -6.29 -6.37
CA GLU A 24 8.55 -7.62 -5.79
C GLU A 24 7.10 -8.10 -5.96
N PRO A 25 6.87 -9.33 -6.45
CA PRO A 25 5.52 -9.84 -6.66
C PRO A 25 4.78 -9.77 -5.34
N ASP A 26 3.90 -8.77 -5.25
CA ASP A 26 3.23 -8.37 -4.04
C ASP A 26 2.42 -9.57 -3.52
N ARG A 27 2.87 -10.14 -2.40
CA ARG A 27 2.39 -11.46 -1.97
C ARG A 27 0.88 -11.43 -1.78
N LEU A 28 0.21 -12.36 -2.42
CA LEU A 28 -1.25 -12.50 -2.36
C LEU A 28 -1.66 -13.44 -1.23
N LEU A 29 -2.34 -12.88 -0.24
CA LEU A 29 -2.89 -13.60 0.91
C LEU A 29 -4.29 -14.12 0.62
N THR A 30 -4.64 -15.28 1.20
CA THR A 30 -6.01 -15.81 1.21
C THR A 30 -6.90 -15.01 2.16
N THR A 31 -8.22 -15.20 2.07
CA THR A 31 -9.18 -14.69 3.05
C THR A 31 -8.81 -15.08 4.48
N GLU A 32 -8.42 -16.33 4.71
CA GLU A 32 -8.07 -16.87 6.03
C GLU A 32 -6.81 -16.20 6.60
N GLU A 33 -5.76 -16.10 5.78
CA GLU A 33 -4.50 -15.47 6.18
C GLU A 33 -4.68 -13.98 6.45
N THR A 34 -5.50 -13.32 5.63
CA THR A 34 -5.84 -11.90 5.83
C THR A 34 -6.66 -11.70 7.09
N ALA A 35 -7.64 -12.57 7.36
CA ALA A 35 -8.46 -12.53 8.57
C ALA A 35 -7.58 -12.65 9.83
N LYS A 36 -6.67 -13.62 9.84
CA LYS A 36 -5.73 -13.86 10.94
C LYS A 36 -4.85 -12.64 11.22
N ARG A 37 -4.31 -12.03 10.17
CA ARG A 37 -3.42 -10.85 10.29
C ARG A 37 -4.16 -9.56 10.64
N LEU A 38 -5.40 -9.41 10.16
CA LEU A 38 -6.25 -8.29 10.51
C LEU A 38 -6.88 -8.44 11.91
N GLY A 39 -6.84 -9.65 12.48
CA GLY A 39 -7.46 -9.95 13.78
C GLY A 39 -8.98 -10.04 13.72
N VAL A 40 -9.54 -10.38 12.56
CA VAL A 40 -11.00 -10.48 12.33
C VAL A 40 -11.40 -11.91 12.01
N THR A 41 -12.72 -12.17 12.06
CA THR A 41 -13.25 -13.48 11.67
C THR A 41 -13.33 -13.63 10.14
N ILE A 42 -13.27 -14.88 9.66
CA ILE A 42 -13.48 -15.19 8.24
C ILE A 42 -14.87 -14.71 7.76
N ALA A 43 -15.89 -14.84 8.61
CA ALA A 43 -17.23 -14.32 8.33
C ALA A 43 -17.25 -12.79 8.15
N TRP A 44 -16.46 -12.05 8.93
CA TRP A 44 -16.29 -10.60 8.72
C TRP A 44 -15.64 -10.32 7.36
N MET A 45 -14.63 -11.10 6.96
CA MET A 45 -14.01 -10.97 5.64
C MET A 45 -14.98 -11.29 4.49
N HIS A 46 -15.88 -12.25 4.64
CA HIS A 46 -16.91 -12.49 3.62
C HIS A 46 -17.89 -11.33 3.49
N ARG A 47 -18.22 -10.65 4.61
CA ARG A 47 -19.15 -9.51 4.62
C ARG A 47 -18.49 -8.21 4.15
N HIS A 48 -17.32 -7.86 4.67
CA HIS A 48 -16.66 -6.57 4.48
C HIS A 48 -15.39 -6.63 3.63
N GLY A 49 -14.89 -7.82 3.33
CA GLY A 49 -13.63 -7.97 2.61
C GLY A 49 -13.67 -7.40 1.18
N HIS A 50 -14.86 -7.20 0.61
CA HIS A 50 -15.04 -6.55 -0.70
C HIS A 50 -14.83 -5.02 -0.66
N GLU A 51 -14.94 -4.40 0.52
CA GLU A 51 -14.76 -2.96 0.75
C GLU A 51 -13.27 -2.61 1.00
N LEU A 52 -12.40 -3.62 1.12
CA LEU A 52 -10.98 -3.41 1.43
C LEU A 52 -10.23 -2.88 0.20
N PRO A 53 -9.44 -1.80 0.34
CA PRO A 53 -8.78 -1.12 -0.79
C PRO A 53 -7.63 -1.92 -1.41
N PHE A 54 -7.20 -3.01 -0.78
CA PHE A 54 -6.10 -3.88 -1.23
C PHE A 54 -6.57 -5.27 -1.68
N ARG A 55 -7.87 -5.40 -1.97
CA ARG A 55 -8.44 -6.63 -2.52
C ARG A 55 -8.02 -6.79 -3.99
N VAL A 56 -7.45 -7.94 -4.31
CA VAL A 56 -7.16 -8.40 -5.66
C VAL A 56 -8.02 -9.63 -5.93
N SER A 57 -9.05 -9.47 -6.75
CA SER A 57 -9.92 -10.59 -7.12
C SER A 57 -9.31 -11.34 -8.30
N LEU A 58 -8.67 -12.49 -8.05
CA LEU A 58 -8.21 -13.39 -9.14
C LEU A 58 -9.40 -14.09 -9.83
N SER A 59 -10.48 -14.35 -9.08
CA SER A 59 -11.74 -14.90 -9.58
C SER A 59 -12.88 -14.59 -8.61
N ARG A 60 -14.13 -14.60 -9.08
CA ARG A 60 -15.33 -14.31 -8.24
C ARG A 60 -15.40 -15.16 -6.97
N LYS A 61 -14.87 -16.38 -7.00
CA LYS A 61 -14.90 -17.33 -5.88
C LYS A 61 -13.67 -17.29 -4.96
N ALA A 62 -12.59 -16.63 -5.36
CA ALA A 62 -11.31 -16.68 -4.65
C ALA A 62 -10.68 -15.28 -4.56
N PRO A 63 -11.20 -14.39 -3.68
CA PRO A 63 -10.56 -13.12 -3.44
C PRO A 63 -9.18 -13.32 -2.81
N ARG A 64 -8.21 -12.53 -3.26
CA ARG A 64 -6.89 -12.41 -2.65
C ARG A 64 -6.68 -10.98 -2.17
N TYR A 65 -5.68 -10.82 -1.32
CA TYR A 65 -5.36 -9.54 -0.70
C TYR A 65 -3.87 -9.29 -0.80
N ARG A 66 -3.48 -8.07 -1.21
CA ARG A 66 -2.07 -7.68 -1.24
C ARG A 66 -1.56 -7.54 0.18
N GLU A 67 -0.48 -8.24 0.52
CA GLU A 67 0.17 -8.15 1.82
C GLU A 67 0.64 -6.72 2.13
N SER A 68 1.20 -6.02 1.15
CA SER A 68 1.64 -4.62 1.30
C SER A 68 0.48 -3.69 1.69
N GLY A 69 -0.67 -3.85 1.03
CA GLY A 69 -1.87 -3.07 1.29
C GLY A 69 -2.46 -3.36 2.67
N LEU A 70 -2.46 -4.62 3.10
CA LEU A 70 -2.84 -4.99 4.46
C LEU A 70 -1.93 -4.34 5.51
N ARG A 71 -0.61 -4.39 5.28
CA ARG A 71 0.38 -3.79 6.19
C ARG A 71 0.16 -2.28 6.32
N LYS A 72 -0.05 -1.59 5.21
CA LYS A 72 -0.37 -0.14 5.18
C LYS A 72 -1.69 0.14 5.91
N TYR A 73 -2.71 -0.68 5.67
CA TYR A 73 -4.02 -0.52 6.30
C TYR A 73 -3.96 -0.66 7.81
N VAL A 74 -3.28 -1.69 8.32
CA VAL A 74 -3.08 -1.88 9.76
C VAL A 74 -2.25 -0.74 10.36
N ALA A 75 -1.28 -0.20 9.64
CA ALA A 75 -0.47 0.93 10.10
C ALA A 75 -1.29 2.23 10.25
N VAL A 76 -2.24 2.48 9.34
CA VAL A 76 -3.09 3.69 9.35
C VAL A 76 -4.27 3.55 10.31
N LYS A 77 -4.82 2.34 10.46
CA LYS A 77 -6.07 2.08 11.20
C LYS A 77 -5.85 1.60 12.65
N ARG A 78 -4.61 1.61 13.14
CA ARG A 78 -4.33 1.36 14.55
C ARG A 78 -4.89 2.53 15.37
N PRO A 79 -5.63 2.27 16.47
CA PRO A 79 -6.34 3.31 17.23
C PRO A 79 -5.43 4.44 17.71
#